data_AF-A0A255THN5-F1
#
_entry.id   AF-A0A255THN5-F1
#
_cell.length_a   1.000
_cell.length_b   1.000
_cell.length_c   1.000
_cell.angle_alpha   90.00
_cell.angle_beta   90.00
_cell.angle_gamma   90.00
#
_symmetry.space_group_name_H-M   'P 1'
#
loop_
_entity.id
_entity.type
_entity.pdbx_description
1 polymer ?
#
loop_
_entity_poly.entity_id
_entity_poly.type
_entity_poly.pdbx_seq_one_letter_code
_entity_poly.pdbx_strand_id
1 'polypeptide(L)'
;MKYIHYIYTLLFGVSVLLFFGLAYPHHLHYQEQYQLFLFEISYILDVVALPGGVADLLGRFSTQFFLYAWVGAAIIAVLLSVVQLLTLRLANWGRFYGLSYVPAFLLWIFLLDENALLGGVWAVVLTLSASLAIDKMADGWTRRILTAMLIPFLFWIAGPVSIVFCLLQIRRANHIIWNIATVLVFVLMPLVLAHCLQVLDGSLWRGIHYHRYPTVIPTMLWVAVSILVIIWGVKEVKEVKEVKEVKEVKDECTCRDRSHNKNDIILSLVSFVVVAVAMGVMVWKNSNFKAEKTMKYDFMACHQQWNRILDTIDEEKPNNQIGVTVQNLALAKRGILLNKMLEYNQNGMLGLLPEVQTDAISPMPTAEAYYHLGLTYIAQRTVFEAQEAILDFQKSARCYKRLAQTNLINGDYEVARKYLMALKKTLFYSDWANETITLLGNEKAIAKHPEYGTLRTFAIKKDFYFSDNATPAMLESLYLNNKDNLLAYQYMMASFILTGDQDSFYKYAQNH
;
A
#
# COMPACT_ATOMS: atom_id res chain seq x y z
N MET A 1 25.39 8.20 28.01
CA MET A 1 23.99 8.65 27.86
C MET A 1 23.58 9.00 26.43
N LYS A 2 24.45 9.53 25.55
CA LYS A 2 24.16 9.75 24.11
C LYS A 2 23.57 8.53 23.38
N TYR A 3 23.93 7.31 23.77
CA TYR A 3 23.48 6.07 23.14
C TYR A 3 22.07 5.61 23.55
N ILE A 4 21.51 6.08 24.68
CA ILE A 4 20.25 5.53 25.20
C ILE A 4 19.05 5.88 24.32
N HIS A 5 19.05 7.08 23.74
CA HIS A 5 18.01 7.51 22.81
C HIS A 5 18.00 6.67 21.54
N TYR A 6 19.17 6.28 21.04
CA TYR A 6 19.29 5.39 19.89
C TYR A 6 18.79 3.97 20.21
N ILE A 7 18.96 3.51 21.45
CA ILE A 7 18.40 2.22 21.90
C ILE A 7 16.87 2.28 21.90
N TYR A 8 16.25 3.35 22.41
CA TYR A 8 14.79 3.49 22.39
C TYR A 8 14.22 3.61 20.97
N THR A 9 14.89 4.37 20.10
CA THR A 9 14.52 4.44 18.68
C THR A 9 14.67 3.07 18.01
N LEU A 10 15.73 2.32 18.33
CA LEU A 10 15.93 0.96 17.82
C LEU A 10 14.83 0.02 18.29
N LEU A 11 14.46 0.05 19.58
CA LEU A 11 13.35 -0.75 20.12
C LEU A 11 12.03 -0.41 19.43
N PHE A 12 11.76 0.88 19.19
CA PHE A 12 10.61 1.32 18.41
C PHE A 12 10.65 0.76 16.98
N GLY A 13 11.78 0.90 16.27
CA GLY A 13 11.95 0.34 14.94
C GLY A 13 11.77 -1.18 14.90
N VAL A 14 12.31 -1.91 15.87
CA VAL A 14 12.11 -3.36 16.01
C VAL A 14 10.64 -3.70 16.24
N SER A 15 9.91 -2.91 17.02
CA SER A 15 8.47 -3.14 17.23
C SER A 15 7.65 -2.96 15.93
N VAL A 16 7.97 -1.95 15.12
CA VAL A 16 7.37 -1.74 13.80
C VAL A 16 7.71 -2.91 12.86
N LEU A 17 8.98 -3.32 12.85
CA LEU A 17 9.47 -4.44 12.04
C LEU A 17 8.73 -5.74 12.39
N LEU A 18 8.60 -6.06 13.68
CA LEU A 18 7.90 -7.26 14.13
C LEU A 18 6.40 -7.21 13.83
N PHE A 19 5.77 -6.04 13.99
CA PHE A 19 4.36 -5.88 13.68
C PHE A 19 4.06 -6.15 12.21
N PHE A 20 4.72 -5.44 11.29
CA PHE A 20 4.49 -5.65 9.85
C PHE A 20 5.10 -6.95 9.32
N GLY A 21 6.16 -7.47 9.95
CA GLY A 21 6.79 -8.73 9.54
C GLY A 21 6.03 -9.98 9.97
N LEU A 22 5.35 -9.95 11.11
CA LEU A 22 4.65 -11.12 11.69
C LEU A 22 3.13 -10.97 11.72
N ALA A 23 2.61 -9.83 12.19
CA ALA A 23 1.20 -9.66 12.48
C ALA A 23 0.39 -9.05 11.31
N TYR A 24 1.05 -8.24 10.48
CA TYR A 24 0.43 -7.50 9.37
C TYR A 24 1.17 -7.61 8.00
N PRO A 25 1.74 -8.77 7.61
CA PRO A 25 2.55 -8.88 6.40
C PRO A 25 1.76 -8.82 5.09
N HIS A 26 0.52 -9.29 5.04
CA HIS A 26 -0.25 -9.36 3.80
C HIS A 26 -0.78 -7.99 3.39
N HIS A 27 -0.96 -7.07 4.34
CA HIS A 27 -1.15 -5.65 4.07
C HIS A 27 -0.01 -5.07 3.22
N LEU A 28 1.25 -5.45 3.47
CA LEU A 28 2.37 -4.99 2.65
C LEU A 28 2.29 -5.52 1.22
N HIS A 29 2.02 -6.82 1.06
CA HIS A 29 1.80 -7.43 -0.26
C HIS A 29 0.62 -6.78 -1.00
N TYR A 30 -0.43 -6.42 -0.27
CA TYR A 30 -1.57 -5.69 -0.80
C TYR A 30 -1.20 -4.26 -1.25
N GLN A 31 -0.27 -3.57 -0.58
CA GLN A 31 0.22 -2.29 -1.08
C GLN A 31 1.05 -2.46 -2.36
N GLU A 32 1.95 -3.46 -2.40
CA GLU A 32 2.79 -3.72 -3.57
C GLU A 32 1.97 -3.99 -4.83
N GLN A 33 0.93 -4.82 -4.72
CA GLN A 33 0.19 -5.25 -5.91
C GLN A 33 -0.49 -4.09 -6.65
N TYR A 34 -0.77 -2.96 -6.01
CA TYR A 34 -1.44 -1.81 -6.61
C TYR A 34 -0.50 -0.64 -6.95
N GLN A 35 0.82 -0.79 -6.78
CA GLN A 35 1.81 0.24 -7.09
C GLN A 35 2.92 -0.27 -8.01
N LEU A 36 2.76 -0.07 -9.33
CA LEU A 36 3.80 -0.39 -10.30
C LEU A 36 4.87 0.71 -10.39
N PHE A 37 6.12 0.34 -10.12
CA PHE A 37 7.30 1.16 -10.34
C PHE A 37 8.07 0.71 -11.59
N LEU A 38 8.35 1.64 -12.51
CA LEU A 38 9.07 1.38 -13.74
C LEU A 38 10.40 2.12 -13.76
N PHE A 39 11.49 1.42 -14.10
CA PHE A 39 12.81 2.01 -14.32
C PHE A 39 12.88 2.63 -15.73
N GLU A 40 12.01 3.60 -15.99
CA GLU A 40 11.92 4.32 -17.27
C GLU A 40 11.88 5.83 -17.05
N ILE A 41 12.63 6.57 -17.87
CA ILE A 41 12.75 8.03 -17.72
C ILE A 41 11.41 8.73 -17.95
N SER A 42 10.62 8.29 -18.94
CA SER A 42 9.29 8.87 -19.19
C SER A 42 8.38 8.73 -17.98
N TYR A 43 8.29 7.53 -17.40
CA TYR A 43 7.54 7.27 -16.17
C TYR A 43 7.99 8.18 -15.01
N ILE A 44 9.30 8.33 -14.80
CA ILE A 44 9.84 9.17 -13.73
C ILE A 44 9.47 10.64 -13.96
N LEU A 45 9.58 11.13 -15.19
CA LEU A 45 9.22 12.50 -15.55
C LEU A 45 7.73 12.77 -15.35
N ASP A 46 6.87 11.82 -15.73
CA ASP A 46 5.41 11.94 -15.56
C ASP A 46 5.02 12.02 -14.08
N VAL A 47 5.68 11.24 -13.21
CA VAL A 47 5.42 11.27 -11.75
C VAL A 47 5.93 12.59 -11.14
N VAL A 48 7.14 13.03 -11.49
CA VAL A 48 7.76 14.24 -10.91
C VAL A 48 7.14 15.55 -11.45
N ALA A 49 6.41 15.48 -12.56
CA ALA A 49 5.69 16.62 -13.14
C ALA A 49 4.51 17.11 -12.27
N LEU A 50 4.05 16.31 -11.30
CA LEU A 50 2.98 16.68 -10.39
C LEU A 50 3.50 17.12 -9.01
N PRO A 51 2.82 18.04 -8.31
CA PRO A 51 3.17 18.43 -6.95
C PRO A 51 3.14 17.25 -5.97
N GLY A 52 4.22 17.07 -5.21
CA GLY A 52 4.46 15.91 -4.36
C GLY A 52 5.07 14.71 -5.08
N GLY A 53 5.40 14.85 -6.38
CA GLY A 53 5.85 13.76 -7.22
C GLY A 53 7.16 13.10 -6.79
N VAL A 54 8.10 13.83 -6.20
CA VAL A 54 9.36 13.24 -5.70
C VAL A 54 9.11 12.37 -4.47
N ALA A 55 8.28 12.84 -3.53
CA ALA A 55 7.87 12.03 -2.38
C ALA A 55 7.09 10.78 -2.82
N ASP A 56 6.21 10.91 -3.83
CA ASP A 56 5.50 9.78 -4.43
C ASP A 56 6.46 8.79 -5.09
N LEU A 57 7.41 9.27 -5.89
CA LEU A 57 8.41 8.44 -6.56
C LEU A 57 9.22 7.62 -5.55
N LEU A 58 9.67 8.23 -4.45
CA LEU A 58 10.36 7.54 -3.36
C LEU A 58 9.44 6.54 -2.65
N GLY A 59 8.16 6.89 -2.49
CA GLY A 59 7.10 6.02 -2.00
C GLY A 59 6.97 4.75 -2.86
N ARG A 60 6.69 4.91 -4.16
CA ARG A 60 6.55 3.79 -5.12
C ARG A 60 7.81 2.95 -5.22
N PHE A 61 8.99 3.59 -5.25
CA PHE A 61 10.27 2.89 -5.23
C PHE A 61 10.44 2.04 -3.97
N SER A 62 9.97 2.51 -2.81
CA SER A 62 10.03 1.77 -1.56
C SER A 62 8.99 0.64 -1.51
N THR A 63 7.77 0.90 -1.99
CA THR A 63 6.66 -0.06 -1.98
C THR A 63 6.97 -1.29 -2.85
N GLN A 64 7.78 -1.20 -3.91
CA GLN A 64 8.12 -2.39 -4.72
C GLN A 64 8.76 -3.51 -3.88
N PHE A 65 9.48 -3.17 -2.80
CA PHE A 65 10.12 -4.14 -1.90
C PHE A 65 9.13 -4.85 -0.96
N PHE A 66 7.88 -4.37 -0.88
CA PHE A 66 6.84 -4.97 -0.06
C PHE A 66 6.37 -6.33 -0.63
N LEU A 67 6.85 -6.70 -1.83
CA LEU A 67 6.83 -8.07 -2.32
C LEU A 67 7.42 -9.05 -1.29
N TYR A 68 8.42 -8.62 -0.52
CA TYR A 68 8.94 -9.36 0.64
C TYR A 68 8.57 -8.63 1.94
N ALA A 69 7.63 -9.17 2.70
CA ALA A 69 7.06 -8.50 3.87
C ALA A 69 8.11 -8.03 4.89
N TRP A 70 9.13 -8.85 5.19
CA TRP A 70 10.21 -8.47 6.12
C TRP A 70 11.04 -7.28 5.63
N VAL A 71 11.30 -7.19 4.32
CA VAL A 71 12.05 -6.07 3.74
C VAL A 71 11.20 -4.81 3.76
N GLY A 72 9.92 -4.91 3.39
CA GLY A 72 8.97 -3.79 3.50
C GLY A 72 8.81 -3.29 4.93
N ALA A 73 8.66 -4.20 5.88
CA ALA A 73 8.59 -3.89 7.31
C ALA A 73 9.87 -3.18 7.81
N ALA A 74 11.05 -3.59 7.33
CA ALA A 74 12.31 -2.91 7.63
C ALA A 74 12.36 -1.48 7.06
N ILE A 75 11.87 -1.27 5.83
CA ILE A 75 11.80 0.07 5.23
C ILE A 75 10.88 0.98 6.04
N ILE A 76 9.68 0.51 6.41
CA ILE A 76 8.74 1.29 7.24
C ILE A 76 9.36 1.59 8.61
N ALA A 77 9.97 0.60 9.26
CA ALA A 77 10.65 0.77 10.54
C ALA A 77 11.75 1.83 10.48
N VAL A 78 12.57 1.83 9.43
CA VAL A 78 13.61 2.84 9.21
C VAL A 78 12.98 4.22 8.98
N LEU A 79 11.97 4.34 8.12
CA LEU A 79 11.33 5.62 7.84
C LEU A 79 10.68 6.24 9.07
N LEU A 80 9.91 5.47 9.83
CA LEU A 80 9.28 5.97 11.07
C LEU A 80 10.32 6.30 12.14
N SER A 81 11.41 5.54 12.23
CA SER A 81 12.54 5.85 13.11
C SER A 81 13.24 7.14 12.68
N VAL A 82 13.39 7.38 11.38
CA VAL A 82 13.94 8.64 10.85
C VAL A 82 13.02 9.81 11.19
N VAL A 83 11.69 9.69 11.00
CA VAL A 83 10.73 10.72 11.42
C VAL A 83 10.87 11.03 12.91
N GLN A 84 10.98 10.00 13.75
CA GLN A 84 11.20 10.17 15.19
C GLN A 84 12.51 10.90 15.49
N LEU A 85 13.61 10.52 14.83
CA LEU A 85 14.92 11.16 15.04
C LEU A 85 14.95 12.61 14.55
N LEU A 86 14.28 12.92 13.43
CA LEU A 86 14.14 14.30 12.93
C LEU A 86 13.31 15.14 13.90
N THR A 87 12.19 14.60 14.39
CA THR A 87 11.34 15.21 15.42
C THR A 87 12.12 15.46 16.73
N LEU A 88 12.94 14.50 17.15
CA LEU A 88 13.80 14.63 18.32
C LEU A 88 14.84 15.75 18.16
N ARG A 89 15.36 15.98 16.95
CA ARG A 89 16.36 17.02 16.68
C ARG A 89 15.79 18.43 16.57
N LEU A 90 14.51 18.56 16.22
CA LEU A 90 13.83 19.85 16.05
C LEU A 90 13.50 20.56 17.37
N ALA A 91 13.47 19.84 18.49
CA ALA A 91 13.14 20.39 19.80
C ALA A 91 13.97 19.78 20.93
N ASN A 92 14.12 20.52 22.03
CA ASN A 92 14.68 19.98 23.28
C ASN A 92 13.54 19.40 24.12
N TRP A 93 13.43 18.07 24.19
CA TRP A 93 12.30 17.36 24.81
C TRP A 93 12.43 17.16 26.33
N GLY A 94 13.66 17.14 26.86
CA GLY A 94 13.93 16.94 28.28
C GLY A 94 13.14 15.78 28.87
N ARG A 95 12.27 16.09 29.83
CA ARG A 95 11.43 15.14 30.58
C ARG A 95 10.27 14.55 29.76
N PHE A 96 9.87 15.18 28.66
CA PHE A 96 8.79 14.73 27.77
C PHE A 96 9.31 14.03 26.51
N TYR A 97 10.47 13.39 26.62
CA TYR A 97 11.14 12.70 25.51
C TYR A 97 10.21 11.75 24.72
N GLY A 98 9.30 11.04 25.39
CA GLY A 98 8.36 10.13 24.75
C GLY A 98 7.44 10.81 23.72
N LEU A 99 7.11 12.10 23.89
CA LEU A 99 6.25 12.81 22.95
C LEU A 99 6.88 12.97 21.56
N SER A 100 8.20 12.83 21.43
CA SER A 100 8.88 12.81 20.12
C SER A 100 8.46 11.64 19.22
N TYR A 101 7.93 10.57 19.81
CA TYR A 101 7.45 9.38 19.10
C TYR A 101 6.02 9.52 18.58
N VAL A 102 5.23 10.45 19.12
CA VAL A 102 3.79 10.57 18.80
C VAL A 102 3.57 10.75 17.29
N PRO A 103 4.29 11.65 16.57
CA PRO A 103 4.14 11.77 15.13
C PRO A 103 4.46 10.48 14.36
N ALA A 104 5.51 9.76 14.77
CA ALA A 104 5.88 8.49 14.14
C ALA A 104 4.83 7.39 14.36
N PHE A 105 4.23 7.33 15.55
CA PHE A 105 3.11 6.41 15.82
C PHE A 105 1.84 6.79 15.06
N LEU A 106 1.54 8.08 14.89
CA LEU A 106 0.40 8.52 14.09
C LEU A 106 0.59 8.20 12.61
N LEU A 107 1.82 8.31 12.10
CA LEU A 107 2.17 7.83 10.76
C LEU A 107 2.11 6.30 10.65
N TRP A 108 2.43 5.56 11.71
CA TRP A 108 2.17 4.12 11.75
C TRP A 108 0.68 3.83 11.61
N ILE A 109 -0.18 4.50 12.39
CA ILE A 109 -1.64 4.34 12.30
C ILE A 109 -2.15 4.73 10.91
N PHE A 110 -1.60 5.80 10.31
CA PHE A 110 -1.89 6.17 8.93
C PHE A 110 -1.57 5.02 7.95
N LEU A 111 -0.42 4.35 8.10
CA LEU A 111 -0.03 3.20 7.28
C LEU A 111 -0.82 1.92 7.56
N LEU A 112 -1.76 1.90 8.52
CA LEU A 112 -2.68 0.78 8.68
C LEU A 112 -3.87 0.85 7.71
N ASP A 113 -4.15 2.05 7.18
CA ASP A 113 -5.15 2.25 6.14
C ASP A 113 -4.66 1.63 4.82
N GLU A 114 -5.49 0.76 4.24
CA GLU A 114 -5.25 0.05 2.98
C GLU A 114 -5.01 1.00 1.81
N ASN A 115 -5.47 2.24 1.93
CA ASN A 115 -5.37 3.25 0.90
C ASN A 115 -4.30 4.31 1.17
N ALA A 116 -3.61 4.23 2.32
CA ALA A 116 -2.50 5.12 2.63
C ALA A 116 -1.26 4.80 1.79
N LEU A 117 -0.68 5.84 1.20
CA LEU A 117 0.52 5.71 0.37
C LEU A 117 1.76 6.16 1.14
N LEU A 118 2.87 5.42 0.97
CA LEU A 118 4.14 5.71 1.64
C LEU A 118 4.73 7.08 1.24
N GLY A 119 4.29 7.64 0.10
CA GLY A 119 4.64 8.99 -0.34
C GLY A 119 4.32 10.05 0.72
N GLY A 120 3.25 9.88 1.52
CA GLY A 120 2.94 10.78 2.63
C GLY A 120 4.00 10.78 3.74
N VAL A 121 4.58 9.61 4.05
CA VAL A 121 5.66 9.48 5.05
C VAL A 121 6.95 10.10 4.53
N TRP A 122 7.29 9.86 3.26
CA TRP A 122 8.43 10.51 2.60
C TRP A 122 8.28 12.03 2.56
N ALA A 123 7.07 12.55 2.29
CA ALA A 123 6.79 13.98 2.32
C ALA A 123 7.09 14.60 3.70
N VAL A 124 6.71 13.91 4.78
CA VAL A 124 7.07 14.33 6.15
C VAL A 124 8.57 14.29 6.37
N VAL A 125 9.26 13.21 5.97
CA VAL A 125 10.73 13.09 6.11
C VAL A 125 11.46 14.21 5.38
N LEU A 126 11.09 14.50 4.12
CA LEU A 126 11.70 15.55 3.30
C LEU A 126 11.45 16.93 3.92
N THR A 127 10.22 17.19 4.36
CA THR A 127 9.84 18.46 4.99
C THR A 127 10.61 18.71 6.29
N LEU A 128 10.67 17.72 7.20
CA LEU A 128 11.40 17.84 8.46
C LEU A 128 12.92 17.94 8.26
N SER A 129 13.45 17.23 7.26
CA SER A 129 14.88 17.31 6.90
C SER A 129 15.25 18.71 6.41
N ALA A 130 14.41 19.32 5.56
CA ALA A 130 14.61 20.68 5.10
C ALA A 130 14.49 21.71 6.24
N SER A 131 13.54 21.53 7.16
CA SER A 131 13.45 22.37 8.36
C SER A 131 14.74 22.31 9.17
N LEU A 132 15.27 21.11 9.44
CA LEU A 132 16.53 20.95 10.18
C LEU A 132 17.76 21.51 9.46
N ALA A 133 17.78 21.49 8.12
CA ALA A 133 18.86 22.06 7.34
C ALA A 133 18.91 23.60 7.53
N ILE A 134 17.75 24.25 7.48
CA ILE A 134 17.62 25.70 7.69
C ILE A 134 17.89 26.10 9.14
N ASP A 135 17.50 25.24 10.09
CA ASP A 135 17.69 25.49 11.53
C ASP A 135 19.16 25.59 11.94
N LYS A 136 20.07 24.98 11.19
CA LYS A 136 21.52 25.07 11.45
C LYS A 136 22.13 26.40 10.99
N MET A 137 21.40 27.19 10.21
CA MET A 137 21.89 28.45 9.65
C MET A 137 21.64 29.61 10.62
N ALA A 138 22.62 30.52 10.73
CA ALA A 138 22.47 31.75 11.50
C ALA A 138 21.30 32.59 10.96
N ASP A 139 20.64 33.35 11.85
CA ASP A 139 19.60 34.27 11.42
C ASP A 139 20.22 35.41 10.61
N GLY A 140 19.69 35.63 9.40
CA GLY A 140 20.23 36.59 8.45
C GLY A 140 19.46 36.58 7.13
N TRP A 141 19.82 37.49 6.23
CA TRP A 141 19.18 37.61 4.91
C TRP A 141 19.32 36.35 4.05
N THR A 142 20.44 35.65 4.15
CA THR A 142 20.69 34.37 3.46
C THR A 142 19.67 33.31 3.85
N ARG A 143 19.40 33.13 5.16
CA ARG A 143 18.37 32.22 5.68
C ARG A 143 16.99 32.58 5.12
N ARG A 144 16.66 33.87 5.08
CA ARG A 144 15.35 34.33 4.59
C ARG A 144 15.15 34.09 3.10
N ILE A 145 16.15 34.40 2.28
CA ILE A 145 16.10 34.15 0.83
C ILE A 145 15.95 32.64 0.58
N LEU A 146 16.73 31.82 1.29
CA LEU A 146 16.70 30.37 1.14
C LEU A 146 15.35 29.78 1.57
N THR A 147 14.76 30.24 2.69
CA THR A 147 13.41 29.83 3.10
C THR A 147 12.36 30.19 2.05
N ALA A 148 12.41 31.41 1.50
CA ALA A 148 11.46 31.83 0.47
C ALA A 148 11.57 30.99 -0.81
N MET A 149 12.78 30.58 -1.21
CA MET A 149 13.02 29.67 -2.34
C MET A 149 12.60 28.22 -2.05
N LEU A 150 12.81 27.75 -0.81
CA LEU A 150 12.47 26.38 -0.39
C LEU A 150 10.98 26.12 -0.32
N ILE A 151 10.14 27.12 -0.05
CA ILE A 151 8.68 26.92 0.02
C ILE A 151 8.10 26.34 -1.29
N PRO A 152 8.25 27.00 -2.46
CA PRO A 152 7.72 26.45 -3.70
C PRO A 152 8.42 25.14 -4.10
N PHE A 153 9.71 25.03 -3.82
CA PHE A 153 10.46 23.80 -4.09
C PHE A 153 9.97 22.61 -3.27
N LEU A 154 9.74 22.79 -1.96
CA LEU A 154 9.23 21.75 -1.06
C LEU A 154 7.78 21.39 -1.36
N PHE A 155 6.94 22.35 -1.76
CA PHE A 155 5.59 22.02 -2.20
C PHE A 155 5.60 21.19 -3.48
N TRP A 156 6.53 21.46 -4.42
CA TRP A 156 6.67 20.62 -5.61
C TRP A 156 7.17 19.21 -5.28
N ILE A 157 8.14 19.09 -4.37
CA ILE A 157 8.76 17.80 -4.02
C ILE A 157 7.90 16.96 -3.08
N ALA A 158 7.36 17.59 -2.05
CA ALA A 158 6.72 16.97 -0.89
C ALA A 158 5.27 17.41 -0.70
N GLY A 159 4.66 18.12 -1.66
CA GLY A 159 3.25 18.48 -1.65
C GLY A 159 2.84 19.37 -0.47
N PRO A 160 1.54 19.39 -0.10
CA PRO A 160 1.01 20.32 0.90
C PRO A 160 1.46 20.05 2.35
N VAL A 161 2.12 18.92 2.62
CA VAL A 161 2.74 18.63 3.94
C VAL A 161 3.86 19.62 4.24
N SER A 162 4.45 20.23 3.19
CA SER A 162 5.42 21.33 3.31
C SER A 162 4.90 22.55 4.11
N ILE A 163 3.60 22.66 4.39
CA ILE A 163 3.06 23.65 5.34
C ILE A 163 3.72 23.57 6.72
N VAL A 164 4.16 22.38 7.14
CA VAL A 164 4.91 22.19 8.40
C VAL A 164 6.19 23.01 8.37
N PHE A 165 6.92 22.99 7.25
CA PHE A 165 8.13 23.80 7.10
C PHE A 165 7.81 25.29 7.27
N CYS A 166 6.77 25.80 6.60
CA CYS A 166 6.34 27.19 6.72
C CYS A 166 6.03 27.56 8.19
N LEU A 167 5.23 26.74 8.87
CA LEU A 167 4.80 26.99 10.25
C LEU A 167 5.97 26.93 11.25
N LEU A 168 6.94 26.05 11.02
CA LEU A 168 8.16 25.97 11.83
C LEU A 168 9.06 27.21 11.64
N GLN A 169 9.14 27.76 10.43
CA GLN A 169 9.96 28.94 10.15
C GLN A 169 9.31 30.25 10.63
N ILE A 170 7.97 30.38 10.51
CA ILE A 170 7.21 31.56 10.95
C ILE A 170 7.42 31.85 12.43
N ARG A 171 7.33 30.83 13.29
CA ARG A 171 7.40 31.06 14.74
C ARG A 171 8.77 31.54 15.20
N ARG A 172 9.86 31.13 14.52
CA ARG A 172 11.23 31.56 14.83
C ARG A 172 11.57 32.98 14.40
N ALA A 173 10.86 33.52 13.41
CA ALA A 173 11.16 34.84 12.88
C ALA A 173 10.35 35.90 13.63
N ASN A 174 11.04 36.83 14.30
CA ASN A 174 10.41 37.96 15.02
C ASN A 174 9.79 39.03 14.08
N HIS A 175 9.76 38.80 12.76
CA HIS A 175 9.31 39.77 11.77
C HIS A 175 7.96 39.37 11.16
N ILE A 176 6.89 39.98 11.68
CA ILE A 176 5.51 39.67 11.31
C ILE A 176 5.24 39.78 9.79
N ILE A 177 5.84 40.78 9.13
CA ILE A 177 5.67 41.02 7.68
C ILE A 177 6.23 39.85 6.87
N TRP A 178 7.40 39.35 7.26
CA TRP A 178 8.04 38.24 6.56
C TRP A 178 7.27 36.93 6.78
N ASN A 179 6.72 36.73 7.98
CA ASN A 179 5.85 35.61 8.28
C ASN A 179 4.57 35.62 7.44
N ILE A 180 3.90 36.77 7.34
CA ILE A 180 2.72 36.95 6.47
C ILE A 180 3.08 36.64 5.03
N ALA A 181 4.22 37.15 4.54
CA ALA A 181 4.69 36.87 3.19
C ALA A 181 4.92 35.37 2.95
N THR A 182 5.53 34.64 3.89
CA THR A 182 5.76 33.19 3.74
C THR A 182 4.46 32.38 3.68
N VAL A 183 3.46 32.70 4.50
CA VAL A 183 2.13 32.06 4.43
C VAL A 183 1.45 32.38 3.11
N LEU A 184 1.51 33.65 2.70
CA LEU A 184 0.89 34.11 1.47
C LEU A 184 1.48 33.43 0.24
N VAL A 185 2.81 33.25 0.17
CA VAL A 185 3.48 32.47 -0.89
C VAL A 185 2.98 31.02 -0.89
N PHE A 186 2.89 30.38 0.28
CA PHE A 186 2.40 29.01 0.39
C PHE A 186 0.94 28.86 -0.07
N VAL A 187 0.08 29.84 0.25
CA VAL A 187 -1.35 29.82 -0.13
C VAL A 187 -1.56 30.15 -1.61
N LEU A 188 -0.79 31.10 -2.15
CA LEU A 188 -0.89 31.48 -3.57
C LEU A 188 -0.41 30.37 -4.50
N MET A 189 0.55 29.57 -4.09
CA MET A 189 1.11 28.52 -4.95
C MET A 189 0.08 27.48 -5.44
N PRO A 190 -0.70 26.79 -4.58
CA PRO A 190 -1.73 25.86 -5.03
C PRO A 190 -2.83 26.56 -5.83
N LEU A 191 -3.13 27.83 -5.57
CA LEU A 191 -4.09 28.61 -6.36
C LEU A 191 -3.58 28.85 -7.79
N VAL A 192 -2.32 29.24 -7.95
CA VAL A 192 -1.69 29.40 -9.29
C VAL A 192 -1.62 28.06 -10.00
N LEU A 193 -1.19 27.01 -9.30
CA LEU A 193 -1.09 25.67 -9.89
C LEU A 193 -2.44 25.09 -10.29
N ALA A 194 -3.52 25.39 -9.55
CA ALA A 194 -4.88 24.97 -9.93
C ALA A 194 -5.34 25.58 -11.27
N HIS A 195 -4.79 26.73 -11.68
CA HIS A 195 -5.09 27.32 -13.00
C HIS A 195 -4.21 26.71 -14.11
N CYS A 196 -3.00 26.24 -13.78
CA CYS A 196 -2.06 25.69 -14.75
C CYS A 196 -2.22 24.18 -14.98
N LEU A 197 -2.64 23.43 -13.95
CA LEU A 197 -2.73 21.98 -13.96
C LEU A 197 -4.20 21.55 -13.94
N GLN A 198 -4.56 20.62 -14.82
CA GLN A 198 -5.89 19.99 -14.83
C GLN A 198 -5.97 18.91 -13.73
N VAL A 199 -5.98 19.32 -12.46
CA VAL A 199 -6.10 18.41 -11.31
C VAL A 199 -7.47 18.58 -10.66
N LEU A 200 -8.01 17.50 -10.08
CA LEU A 200 -9.29 17.50 -9.37
C LEU A 200 -9.33 18.56 -8.26
N ASP A 201 -10.47 19.24 -8.13
CA ASP A 201 -10.69 20.29 -7.15
C ASP A 201 -10.31 19.86 -5.71
N GLY A 202 -9.47 20.68 -5.08
CA GLY A 202 -9.01 20.48 -3.69
C GLY A 202 -7.90 19.45 -3.49
N SER A 203 -7.54 18.66 -4.51
CA SER A 203 -6.46 17.65 -4.41
C SER A 203 -5.10 18.23 -4.06
N LEU A 204 -4.76 19.42 -4.58
CA LEU A 204 -3.51 20.14 -4.27
C LEU A 204 -3.36 20.49 -2.79
N TRP A 205 -4.48 20.71 -2.10
CA TRP A 205 -4.49 21.02 -0.67
C TRP A 205 -4.42 19.77 0.20
N ARG A 206 -5.07 18.69 -0.23
CA ARG A 206 -5.11 17.40 0.48
C ARG A 206 -3.82 16.58 0.29
N GLY A 207 -3.19 16.76 -0.86
CA GLY A 207 -2.08 15.98 -1.37
C GLY A 207 -2.56 14.94 -2.37
N ILE A 208 -2.02 14.99 -3.59
CA ILE A 208 -2.42 14.11 -4.70
C ILE A 208 -2.03 12.65 -4.42
N HIS A 209 -0.84 12.45 -3.84
CA HIS A 209 -0.17 11.14 -3.77
C HIS A 209 -0.06 10.55 -2.35
N TYR A 210 -0.90 11.00 -1.42
CA TYR A 210 -0.87 10.49 -0.05
C TYR A 210 -1.88 9.37 0.18
N HIS A 211 -2.90 9.27 -0.67
CA HIS A 211 -3.98 8.32 -0.51
C HIS A 211 -4.55 7.93 -1.87
N ARG A 212 -4.92 6.65 -2.04
CA ARG A 212 -5.40 6.09 -3.32
C ARG A 212 -6.66 6.78 -3.85
N TYR A 213 -7.47 7.35 -2.96
CA TYR A 213 -8.64 8.15 -3.32
C TYR A 213 -8.28 9.64 -3.18
N PRO A 214 -8.09 10.40 -4.28
CA PRO A 214 -7.66 11.81 -4.23
C PRO A 214 -8.66 12.78 -3.58
N THR A 215 -9.92 12.33 -3.45
CA THR A 215 -11.01 13.08 -2.79
C THR A 215 -10.96 12.98 -1.27
N VAL A 216 -10.34 11.94 -0.72
CA VAL A 216 -10.31 11.65 0.71
C VAL A 216 -9.14 12.39 1.37
N ILE A 217 -9.41 12.99 2.53
CA ILE A 217 -8.38 13.63 3.34
C ILE A 217 -7.73 12.58 4.24
N PRO A 218 -6.40 12.35 4.16
CA PRO A 218 -5.73 11.38 5.01
C PRO A 218 -5.63 11.90 6.45
N THR A 219 -6.65 11.65 7.25
CA THR A 219 -6.85 12.28 8.56
C THR A 219 -5.67 12.06 9.49
N MET A 220 -5.16 10.83 9.60
CA MET A 220 -4.06 10.48 10.51
C MET A 220 -2.73 11.15 10.10
N LEU A 221 -2.45 11.29 8.80
CA LEU A 221 -1.30 12.06 8.31
C LEU A 221 -1.39 13.53 8.73
N TRP A 222 -2.55 14.16 8.52
CA TRP A 222 -2.78 15.56 8.88
C TRP A 222 -2.79 15.78 10.40
N VAL A 223 -3.26 14.81 11.18
CA VAL A 223 -3.17 14.82 12.64
C VAL A 223 -1.71 14.71 13.10
N ALA A 224 -0.90 13.83 12.50
CA ALA A 224 0.54 13.73 12.78
C ALA A 224 1.26 15.06 12.50
N VAL A 225 0.98 15.65 11.34
CA VAL A 225 1.49 16.96 10.90
C VAL A 225 1.06 18.09 11.85
N SER A 226 -0.20 18.11 12.28
CA SER A 226 -0.71 19.14 13.19
C SER A 226 -0.08 19.03 14.58
N ILE A 227 0.09 17.82 15.08
CA ILE A 227 0.73 17.55 16.38
C ILE A 227 2.21 17.97 16.37
N LEU A 228 2.93 17.75 15.27
CA LEU A 228 4.30 18.26 15.11
C LEU A 228 4.37 19.78 15.32
N VAL A 229 3.43 20.52 14.74
CA VAL A 229 3.35 21.98 14.85
C VAL A 229 2.95 22.43 16.26
N ILE A 230 1.98 21.76 16.88
CA ILE A 230 1.47 22.10 18.22
C ILE A 230 2.54 21.86 19.29
N ILE A 231 3.16 20.67 19.29
CA ILE A 231 4.15 20.31 20.30
C ILE A 231 5.31 21.31 20.29
N TRP A 232 5.72 21.72 19.10
CA TRP A 232 6.79 22.69 18.95
C TRP A 232 6.35 24.11 19.36
N GLY A 233 5.11 24.52 19.06
CA GLY A 233 4.56 25.84 19.44
C GLY A 233 4.35 26.07 20.95
N VAL A 234 4.03 25.03 21.74
CA VAL A 234 3.80 25.17 23.20
C VAL A 234 5.10 25.51 23.96
N LYS A 235 6.26 25.18 23.39
CA LYS A 235 7.54 25.31 24.10
C LYS A 235 8.21 26.67 23.96
N GLU A 236 8.07 27.32 22.80
CA GLU A 236 8.61 28.67 22.58
C GLU A 236 7.98 29.70 23.53
N VAL A 237 6.70 29.52 23.89
CA VAL A 237 6.01 30.34 24.91
C VAL A 237 6.67 30.20 26.29
N LYS A 238 7.28 29.05 26.61
CA LYS A 238 8.00 28.85 27.87
C LYS A 238 9.42 29.42 27.82
N GLU A 239 10.17 29.19 26.74
CA GLU A 239 11.52 29.75 26.58
C GLU A 239 11.49 31.29 26.47
N VAL A 240 10.51 31.89 25.78
CA VAL A 240 10.36 33.37 25.71
C VAL A 240 9.96 33.98 27.07
N LYS A 241 9.25 33.24 27.93
CA LYS A 241 8.95 33.68 29.30
C LYS A 241 10.17 33.59 30.22
N GLU A 242 10.91 32.49 30.18
CA GLU A 242 12.16 32.34 30.96
C GLU A 242 13.25 33.31 30.50
N VAL A 243 13.39 33.58 29.20
CA VAL A 243 14.38 34.54 28.66
C VAL A 243 14.01 36.01 28.98
N LYS A 244 12.72 36.31 29.23
CA LYS A 244 12.33 37.64 29.72
C LYS A 244 12.61 37.84 31.21
N GLU A 245 12.63 36.77 32.01
CA GLU A 245 12.99 36.84 33.44
C GLU A 245 14.51 36.78 33.68
N VAL A 246 15.28 36.18 32.76
CA VAL A 246 16.75 36.08 32.87
C VAL A 246 17.42 36.98 31.83
N LYS A 247 17.32 38.30 32.02
CA LYS A 247 18.24 39.25 31.39
C LYS A 247 19.30 39.69 32.38
N GLU A 248 20.41 38.95 32.39
CA GLU A 248 21.80 39.43 32.55
C GLU A 248 22.70 38.20 32.80
N VAL A 249 23.22 37.57 31.74
CA VAL A 249 24.61 37.10 31.65
C VAL A 249 24.91 36.89 30.15
N LYS A 250 26.05 37.44 29.72
CA LYS A 250 26.60 37.50 28.37
C LYS A 250 26.85 36.14 27.72
N ASP A 251 26.83 36.19 26.39
CA ASP A 251 27.14 35.18 25.39
C ASP A 251 28.32 34.26 25.71
N GLU A 252 28.08 32.95 25.60
CA GLU A 252 29.06 31.99 25.08
C GLU A 252 28.30 30.77 24.50
N CYS A 253 28.59 30.45 23.24
CA CYS A 253 28.06 29.28 22.55
C CYS A 253 28.53 27.98 23.22
N THR A 254 27.81 27.48 24.21
CA THR A 254 28.10 26.17 24.82
C THR A 254 27.24 25.08 24.23
N CYS A 255 27.92 24.16 23.58
CA CYS A 255 27.44 22.87 23.10
C CYS A 255 26.61 22.14 24.16
N ARG A 256 25.40 21.74 23.77
CA ARG A 256 24.74 20.46 24.06
C ARG A 256 25.48 19.52 25.04
N ASP A 257 25.26 19.69 26.34
CA ASP A 257 25.14 18.63 27.35
C ASP A 257 24.82 19.27 28.70
N ARG A 258 23.53 19.32 29.08
CA ARG A 258 23.19 19.46 30.50
C ARG A 258 23.38 18.08 31.12
N SER A 259 24.31 18.00 32.07
CA SER A 259 24.53 16.86 32.96
C SER A 259 23.17 16.33 33.47
N HIS A 260 22.71 15.23 32.88
CA HIS A 260 21.45 14.62 33.25
C HIS A 260 21.57 13.96 34.62
N ASN A 261 20.77 14.45 35.58
CA ASN A 261 20.62 13.80 36.87
C ASN A 261 19.95 12.43 36.67
N LYS A 262 20.23 11.43 37.52
CA LYS A 262 19.62 10.08 37.42
C LYS A 262 18.09 10.12 37.28
N ASN A 263 17.45 11.09 37.94
CA ASN A 263 16.00 11.31 37.90
C ASN A 263 15.47 11.70 36.51
N ASP A 264 16.24 12.41 35.68
CA ASP A 264 15.80 12.79 34.33
C ASP A 264 15.85 11.61 33.37
N ILE A 265 16.77 10.66 33.57
CA ILE A 265 16.84 9.41 32.79
C ILE A 265 15.59 8.56 33.08
N ILE A 266 15.27 8.36 34.35
CA ILE A 266 14.08 7.60 34.78
C ILE A 266 12.81 8.26 34.21
N LEU A 267 12.70 9.58 34.28
CA LEU A 267 11.54 10.29 33.77
C LEU A 267 11.42 10.21 32.24
N SER A 268 12.55 10.25 31.51
CA SER A 268 12.56 10.02 30.05
C SER A 268 12.11 8.61 29.67
N LEU A 269 12.51 7.60 30.46
CA LEU A 269 12.09 6.21 30.28
C LEU A 269 10.59 6.06 30.56
N VAL A 270 10.10 6.61 31.68
CA VAL A 270 8.67 6.60 32.01
C VAL A 270 7.86 7.29 30.92
N SER A 271 8.30 8.45 30.44
CA SER A 271 7.66 9.16 29.32
C SER A 271 7.62 8.32 28.04
N PHE A 272 8.71 7.63 27.70
CA PHE A 272 8.75 6.71 26.56
C PHE A 272 7.78 5.54 26.73
N VAL A 273 7.81 4.85 27.88
CA VAL A 273 6.95 3.68 28.15
C VAL A 273 5.47 4.08 28.11
N VAL A 274 5.09 5.20 28.73
CA VAL A 274 3.71 5.69 28.70
C VAL A 274 3.24 5.95 27.28
N VAL A 275 4.05 6.65 26.47
CA VAL A 275 3.69 6.91 25.05
C VAL A 275 3.67 5.62 24.24
N ALA A 276 4.65 4.75 24.41
CA ALA A 276 4.74 3.48 23.68
C ALA A 276 3.54 2.57 23.98
N VAL A 277 3.11 2.47 25.24
CA VAL A 277 1.93 1.69 25.63
C VAL A 277 0.65 2.35 25.09
N ALA A 278 0.45 3.65 25.33
CA ALA A 278 -0.76 4.34 24.88
C ALA A 278 -0.92 4.31 23.36
N MET A 279 0.14 4.64 22.62
CA MET A 279 0.13 4.61 21.16
C MET A 279 0.12 3.19 20.62
N GLY A 280 0.79 2.23 21.27
CA GLY A 280 0.74 0.81 20.89
C GLY A 280 -0.67 0.23 20.99
N VAL A 281 -1.43 0.56 22.03
CA VAL A 281 -2.86 0.22 22.14
C VAL A 281 -3.67 0.86 21.01
N MET A 282 -3.37 2.12 20.66
CA MET A 282 -4.05 2.80 19.56
C MET A 282 -3.74 2.20 18.19
N VAL A 283 -2.49 1.78 17.94
CA VAL A 283 -2.09 1.02 16.75
C VAL A 283 -2.87 -0.29 16.67
N TRP A 284 -2.89 -1.07 17.76
CA TRP A 284 -3.60 -2.34 17.80
C TRP A 284 -5.10 -2.18 17.53
N LYS A 285 -5.73 -1.16 18.13
CA LYS A 285 -7.16 -0.88 17.94
C LYS A 285 -7.51 -0.45 16.51
N ASN A 286 -6.61 0.25 15.83
CA ASN A 286 -6.80 0.67 14.43
C ASN A 286 -6.37 -0.40 13.41
N SER A 287 -5.79 -1.52 13.85
CA SER A 287 -5.38 -2.60 12.96
C SER A 287 -6.59 -3.41 12.49
N ASN A 288 -6.76 -3.58 11.18
CA ASN A 288 -7.87 -4.33 10.62
C ASN A 288 -7.46 -5.77 10.31
N PHE A 289 -7.39 -6.61 11.35
CA PHE A 289 -7.02 -8.03 11.20
C PHE A 289 -7.98 -8.83 10.32
N LYS A 290 -9.24 -8.38 10.16
CA LYS A 290 -10.20 -9.01 9.24
C LYS A 290 -9.81 -8.76 7.79
N ALA A 291 -9.39 -7.54 7.45
CA ALA A 291 -8.86 -7.23 6.13
C ALA A 291 -7.54 -7.95 5.87
N GLU A 292 -6.61 -7.94 6.83
CA GLU A 292 -5.35 -8.70 6.76
C GLU A 292 -5.59 -10.18 6.45
N LYS A 293 -6.57 -10.82 7.11
CA LYS A 293 -6.95 -12.21 6.83
C LYS A 293 -7.51 -12.39 5.41
N THR A 294 -8.25 -11.41 4.91
CA THR A 294 -8.80 -11.42 3.55
C THR A 294 -7.69 -11.33 2.50
N MET A 295 -6.75 -10.40 2.71
CA MET A 295 -5.54 -10.22 1.90
C MET A 295 -4.66 -11.48 1.94
N LYS A 296 -4.58 -12.16 3.09
CA LYS A 296 -3.87 -13.43 3.25
C LYS A 296 -4.41 -14.54 2.33
N TYR A 297 -5.74 -14.71 2.25
CA TYR A 297 -6.33 -15.70 1.34
C TYR A 297 -6.05 -15.37 -0.12
N ASP A 298 -6.28 -14.12 -0.52
CA ASP A 298 -6.03 -13.67 -1.90
C ASP A 298 -4.55 -13.81 -2.29
N PHE A 299 -3.63 -13.44 -1.39
CA PHE A 299 -2.20 -13.62 -1.59
C PHE A 299 -1.83 -15.09 -1.85
N MET A 300 -2.34 -16.02 -1.02
CA MET A 300 -2.09 -17.44 -1.20
C MET A 300 -2.66 -17.99 -2.51
N ALA A 301 -3.85 -17.53 -2.90
CA ALA A 301 -4.50 -17.93 -4.15
C ALA A 301 -3.67 -17.49 -5.36
N CYS A 302 -3.22 -16.23 -5.37
CA CYS A 302 -2.36 -15.69 -6.44
C CYS A 302 -1.02 -16.44 -6.57
N HIS A 303 -0.50 -16.98 -5.47
CA HIS A 303 0.74 -17.77 -5.44
C HIS A 303 0.49 -19.28 -5.54
N GLN A 304 -0.75 -19.71 -5.83
CA GLN A 304 -1.14 -21.11 -5.98
C GLN A 304 -0.78 -21.99 -4.76
N GLN A 305 -0.81 -21.42 -3.55
CA GLN A 305 -0.46 -22.11 -2.31
C GLN A 305 -1.64 -22.94 -1.78
N TRP A 306 -2.19 -23.83 -2.62
CA TRP A 306 -3.44 -24.56 -2.35
C TRP A 306 -3.42 -25.33 -1.03
N ASN A 307 -2.34 -26.06 -0.75
CA ASN A 307 -2.22 -26.82 0.51
C ASN A 307 -2.25 -25.89 1.72
N ARG A 308 -1.51 -24.76 1.67
CA ARG A 308 -1.46 -23.79 2.76
C ARG A 308 -2.82 -23.11 3.01
N ILE A 309 -3.60 -22.92 1.94
CA ILE A 309 -4.99 -22.44 2.07
C ILE A 309 -5.80 -23.46 2.86
N LEU A 310 -5.71 -24.75 2.52
CA LEU A 310 -6.44 -25.82 3.21
C LEU A 310 -6.03 -25.93 4.68
N ASP A 311 -4.74 -25.84 4.99
CA ASP A 311 -4.26 -25.84 6.39
C ASP A 311 -4.83 -24.63 7.16
N THR A 312 -4.91 -23.45 6.53
CA THR A 312 -5.40 -22.22 7.16
C THR A 312 -6.90 -22.25 7.44
N ILE A 313 -7.71 -22.79 6.53
CA ILE A 313 -9.17 -22.85 6.70
C ILE A 313 -9.61 -23.90 7.72
N ASP A 314 -8.81 -24.95 7.93
CA ASP A 314 -9.08 -26.00 8.91
C ASP A 314 -8.85 -25.46 10.34
N GLU A 315 -7.89 -24.55 10.52
CA GLU A 315 -7.70 -23.80 11.77
C GLU A 315 -8.83 -22.79 12.02
N GLU A 316 -9.18 -21.99 11.00
CA GLU A 316 -10.18 -20.93 11.16
C GLU A 316 -10.96 -20.66 9.87
N LYS A 317 -12.16 -21.26 9.79
CA LYS A 317 -13.06 -21.19 8.64
C LYS A 317 -13.29 -19.76 8.14
N PRO A 318 -13.30 -19.53 6.82
CA PRO A 318 -13.58 -18.21 6.26
C PRO A 318 -15.04 -17.80 6.52
N ASN A 319 -15.24 -16.53 6.83
CA ASN A 319 -16.57 -15.93 7.08
C ASN A 319 -16.89 -14.79 6.10
N ASN A 320 -16.06 -14.63 5.07
CA ASN A 320 -16.20 -13.61 4.03
C ASN A 320 -16.22 -14.26 2.65
N GLN A 321 -16.71 -13.52 1.66
CA GLN A 321 -16.92 -14.04 0.32
C GLN A 321 -15.62 -14.50 -0.35
N ILE A 322 -14.57 -13.66 -0.29
CA ILE A 322 -13.25 -13.93 -0.86
C ILE A 322 -12.66 -15.23 -0.29
N GLY A 323 -12.74 -15.43 1.03
CA GLY A 323 -12.21 -16.62 1.68
C GLY A 323 -12.93 -17.89 1.23
N VAL A 324 -14.26 -17.85 1.06
CA VAL A 324 -15.04 -19.00 0.57
C VAL A 324 -14.68 -19.33 -0.88
N THR A 325 -14.51 -18.33 -1.74
CA THR A 325 -14.10 -18.53 -3.14
C THR A 325 -12.71 -19.14 -3.24
N VAL A 326 -11.75 -18.61 -2.48
CA VAL A 326 -10.38 -19.13 -2.44
C VAL A 326 -10.34 -20.56 -1.87
N GLN A 327 -11.13 -20.84 -0.84
CA GLN A 327 -11.29 -22.17 -0.27
C GLN A 327 -11.80 -23.16 -1.32
N ASN A 328 -12.91 -22.83 -1.99
CA ASN A 328 -13.51 -23.73 -2.97
C ASN A 328 -12.55 -24.00 -4.13
N LEU A 329 -11.84 -22.96 -4.60
CA LEU A 329 -10.79 -23.12 -5.60
C LEU A 329 -9.69 -24.06 -5.12
N ALA A 330 -9.22 -23.93 -3.87
CA ALA A 330 -8.19 -24.79 -3.31
C ALA A 330 -8.66 -26.25 -3.15
N LEU A 331 -9.88 -26.49 -2.65
CA LEU A 331 -10.47 -27.82 -2.56
C LEU A 331 -10.59 -28.48 -3.94
N ALA A 332 -11.02 -27.72 -4.93
CA ALA A 332 -11.19 -28.19 -6.29
C ALA A 332 -9.85 -28.49 -6.97
N LYS A 333 -8.82 -27.66 -6.74
CA LYS A 333 -7.44 -27.92 -7.17
C LYS A 333 -6.84 -29.19 -6.57
N ARG A 334 -7.37 -29.63 -5.42
CA ARG A 334 -6.99 -30.90 -4.77
C ARG A 334 -7.91 -32.07 -5.13
N GLY A 335 -8.93 -31.87 -5.95
CA GLY A 335 -9.85 -32.93 -6.38
C GLY A 335 -10.85 -33.38 -5.31
N ILE A 336 -11.05 -32.57 -4.26
CA ILE A 336 -11.87 -32.94 -3.09
C ILE A 336 -13.04 -31.98 -2.83
N LEU A 337 -13.34 -31.08 -3.77
CA LEU A 337 -14.42 -30.08 -3.60
C LEU A 337 -15.75 -30.74 -3.26
N LEU A 338 -16.19 -31.71 -4.07
CA LEU A 338 -17.49 -32.34 -3.92
C LEU A 338 -17.66 -33.09 -2.59
N ASN A 339 -16.56 -33.58 -2.01
CA ASN A 339 -16.57 -34.32 -0.76
C ASN A 339 -16.61 -33.40 0.46
N LYS A 340 -15.95 -32.23 0.37
CA LYS A 340 -15.70 -31.37 1.54
C LYS A 340 -16.44 -30.04 1.53
N MET A 341 -16.95 -29.56 0.39
CA MET A 341 -17.48 -28.19 0.30
C MET A 341 -18.61 -27.92 1.31
N LEU A 342 -19.44 -28.92 1.61
CA LEU A 342 -20.56 -28.79 2.56
C LEU A 342 -20.12 -28.79 4.04
N GLU A 343 -18.85 -29.06 4.34
CA GLU A 343 -18.28 -28.88 5.69
C GLU A 343 -18.10 -27.39 6.04
N TYR A 344 -18.24 -26.51 5.04
CA TYR A 344 -18.03 -25.07 5.13
C TYR A 344 -19.28 -24.32 4.66
N ASN A 345 -19.42 -23.06 5.09
CA ASN A 345 -20.51 -22.22 4.61
C ASN A 345 -20.24 -21.77 3.17
N GLN A 346 -21.13 -22.16 2.25
CA GLN A 346 -20.96 -21.95 0.81
C GLN A 346 -21.57 -20.63 0.30
N ASN A 347 -22.46 -19.96 1.04
CA ASN A 347 -23.18 -18.77 0.54
C ASN A 347 -23.82 -18.96 -0.86
N GLY A 348 -24.26 -20.18 -1.17
CA GLY A 348 -24.82 -20.54 -2.48
C GLY A 348 -23.81 -20.42 -3.63
N MET A 349 -24.31 -20.17 -4.85
CA MET A 349 -23.48 -20.04 -6.06
C MET A 349 -22.38 -18.99 -5.95
N LEU A 350 -22.64 -17.91 -5.21
CA LEU A 350 -21.69 -16.83 -5.03
C LEU A 350 -20.39 -17.33 -4.38
N GLY A 351 -20.45 -18.31 -3.46
CA GLY A 351 -19.24 -18.83 -2.83
C GLY A 351 -18.33 -19.61 -3.78
N LEU A 352 -18.86 -20.17 -4.87
CA LEU A 352 -18.04 -20.75 -5.92
C LEU A 352 -17.43 -19.67 -6.80
N LEU A 353 -18.28 -18.81 -7.35
CA LEU A 353 -17.92 -17.75 -8.29
C LEU A 353 -18.74 -16.50 -7.96
N PRO A 354 -18.16 -15.55 -7.21
CA PRO A 354 -18.83 -14.30 -6.87
C PRO A 354 -19.17 -13.48 -8.12
N GLU A 355 -20.18 -12.64 -8.01
CA GLU A 355 -20.48 -11.63 -9.04
C GLU A 355 -19.28 -10.69 -9.21
N VAL A 356 -18.98 -10.37 -10.46
CA VAL A 356 -17.89 -9.43 -10.79
C VAL A 356 -18.37 -8.02 -10.48
N GLN A 357 -17.84 -7.42 -9.42
CA GLN A 357 -18.09 -6.01 -9.08
C GLN A 357 -17.17 -5.09 -9.87
N THR A 358 -17.47 -3.79 -9.86
CA THR A 358 -16.74 -2.75 -10.61
C THR A 358 -15.58 -2.12 -9.82
N ASP A 359 -15.13 -2.73 -8.72
CA ASP A 359 -13.99 -2.27 -7.93
C ASP A 359 -12.68 -3.00 -8.28
N ALA A 360 -11.55 -2.47 -7.82
CA ALA A 360 -10.22 -2.98 -8.18
C ALA A 360 -9.78 -4.24 -7.40
N ILE A 361 -10.52 -4.66 -6.37
CA ILE A 361 -10.05 -5.63 -5.37
C ILE A 361 -10.91 -6.89 -5.35
N SER A 362 -12.21 -6.73 -5.12
CA SER A 362 -13.14 -7.85 -4.95
C SER A 362 -13.21 -8.81 -6.14
N PRO A 363 -12.99 -8.38 -7.41
CA PRO A 363 -13.02 -9.30 -8.56
C PRO A 363 -11.76 -10.17 -8.71
N MET A 364 -10.65 -9.82 -8.05
CA MET A 364 -9.36 -10.49 -8.27
C MET A 364 -9.36 -11.98 -7.92
N PRO A 365 -9.95 -12.43 -6.78
CA PRO A 365 -10.09 -13.86 -6.48
C PRO A 365 -11.01 -14.60 -7.47
N THR A 366 -12.08 -13.96 -7.94
CA THR A 366 -12.98 -14.53 -8.93
C THR A 366 -12.27 -14.71 -10.28
N ALA A 367 -11.48 -13.72 -10.69
CA ALA A 367 -10.65 -13.83 -11.89
C ALA A 367 -9.63 -14.97 -11.80
N GLU A 368 -9.06 -15.22 -10.61
CA GLU A 368 -8.16 -16.35 -10.37
C GLU A 368 -8.88 -17.69 -10.58
N ALA A 369 -10.12 -17.80 -10.08
CA ALA A 369 -10.94 -18.99 -10.29
C ALA A 369 -11.27 -19.20 -11.79
N TYR A 370 -11.70 -18.15 -12.50
CA TYR A 370 -11.96 -18.22 -13.94
C TYR A 370 -10.73 -18.62 -14.74
N TYR A 371 -9.58 -18.04 -14.43
CA TYR A 371 -8.32 -18.36 -15.08
C TYR A 371 -8.00 -19.85 -14.93
N HIS A 372 -8.11 -20.39 -13.72
CA HIS A 372 -7.81 -21.79 -13.45
C HIS A 372 -8.83 -22.79 -14.01
N LEU A 373 -10.07 -22.36 -14.21
CA LEU A 373 -11.11 -23.14 -14.89
C LEU A 373 -10.87 -23.23 -16.41
N GLY A 374 -10.02 -22.39 -16.99
CA GLY A 374 -9.82 -22.29 -18.44
C GLY A 374 -10.71 -21.25 -19.11
N LEU A 375 -11.44 -20.45 -18.34
CA LEU A 375 -12.24 -19.31 -18.79
C LEU A 375 -11.36 -18.06 -18.95
N THR A 376 -10.32 -18.16 -19.77
CA THR A 376 -9.23 -17.17 -19.88
C THR A 376 -9.70 -15.81 -20.37
N TYR A 377 -10.66 -15.76 -21.31
CA TYR A 377 -11.25 -14.50 -21.77
C TYR A 377 -12.04 -13.76 -20.68
N ILE A 378 -12.76 -14.49 -19.83
CA ILE A 378 -13.51 -13.89 -18.71
C ILE A 378 -12.53 -13.37 -17.68
N ALA A 379 -11.54 -14.18 -17.29
CA ALA A 379 -10.48 -13.74 -16.39
C ALA A 379 -9.75 -12.50 -16.91
N GLN A 380 -9.46 -12.45 -18.23
CA GLN A 380 -8.85 -11.28 -18.87
C GLN A 380 -9.71 -10.03 -18.73
N ARG A 381 -11.01 -10.12 -19.06
CA ARG A 381 -11.96 -9.00 -18.93
C ARG A 381 -12.03 -8.50 -17.49
N THR A 382 -12.24 -9.40 -16.54
CA THR A 382 -12.36 -9.06 -15.12
C THR A 382 -11.12 -8.35 -14.60
N VAL A 383 -9.92 -8.82 -14.96
CA VAL A 383 -8.65 -8.19 -14.52
C VAL A 383 -8.41 -6.86 -15.22
N PHE A 384 -8.81 -6.73 -16.49
CA PHE A 384 -8.74 -5.46 -17.21
C PHE A 384 -9.64 -4.41 -16.54
N GLU A 385 -10.89 -4.76 -16.23
CA GLU A 385 -11.82 -3.88 -15.53
C GLU A 385 -11.31 -3.51 -14.13
N ALA A 386 -10.81 -4.48 -13.36
CA ALA A 386 -10.22 -4.23 -12.04
C ALA A 386 -8.99 -3.31 -12.10
N GLN A 387 -8.14 -3.44 -13.12
CA GLN A 387 -6.98 -2.56 -13.33
C GLN A 387 -7.41 -1.12 -13.62
N GLU A 388 -8.42 -0.92 -14.46
CA GLU A 388 -8.89 0.41 -14.82
C GLU A 388 -9.79 1.03 -13.73
N ALA A 389 -10.25 0.23 -12.77
CA ALA A 389 -10.94 0.70 -11.56
C ALA A 389 -9.98 1.25 -10.47
N ILE A 390 -8.65 1.18 -10.67
CA ILE A 390 -7.67 1.78 -9.75
C ILE A 390 -7.71 3.31 -9.88
N LEU A 391 -8.21 3.98 -8.84
CA LEU A 391 -8.61 5.41 -8.90
C LEU A 391 -7.46 6.43 -8.88
N ASP A 392 -6.27 6.05 -8.43
CA ASP A 392 -5.08 6.92 -8.48
C ASP A 392 -4.32 6.78 -9.82
N PHE A 393 -4.92 6.08 -10.80
CA PHE A 393 -4.36 5.80 -12.12
C PHE A 393 -3.03 5.04 -12.09
N GLN A 394 -2.61 4.54 -10.92
CA GLN A 394 -1.50 3.60 -10.83
C GLN A 394 -1.90 2.29 -11.50
N LYS A 395 -0.87 1.51 -11.85
CA LYS A 395 -1.04 0.23 -12.52
C LYS A 395 -0.64 -0.88 -11.56
N SER A 396 -1.31 -2.01 -11.62
CA SER A 396 -0.96 -3.22 -10.87
C SER A 396 -0.01 -4.13 -11.65
N ALA A 397 1.09 -4.53 -11.01
CA ALA A 397 1.99 -5.55 -11.55
C ALA A 397 1.29 -6.92 -11.68
N ARG A 398 0.45 -7.27 -10.69
CA ARG A 398 -0.38 -8.48 -10.70
C ARG A 398 -1.34 -8.50 -11.88
N CYS A 399 -2.07 -7.40 -12.12
CA CYS A 399 -2.98 -7.31 -13.26
C CYS A 399 -2.22 -7.43 -14.58
N TYR A 400 -1.09 -6.72 -14.74
CA TYR A 400 -0.28 -6.82 -15.96
C TYR A 400 0.25 -8.23 -16.19
N LYS A 401 0.68 -8.93 -15.14
CA LYS A 401 1.12 -10.32 -15.23
C LYS A 401 -0.01 -11.21 -15.73
N ARG A 402 -1.20 -11.10 -15.12
CA ARG A 402 -2.36 -11.91 -15.50
C ARG A 402 -2.84 -11.59 -16.93
N LEU A 403 -2.89 -10.32 -17.31
CA LEU A 403 -3.25 -9.89 -18.66
C LEU A 403 -2.24 -10.39 -19.70
N ALA A 404 -0.95 -10.38 -19.39
CA ALA A 404 0.07 -10.97 -20.26
C ALA A 404 -0.16 -12.49 -20.45
N GLN A 405 -0.44 -13.21 -19.36
CA GLN A 405 -0.72 -14.64 -19.40
C GLN A 405 -1.97 -14.97 -20.22
N THR A 406 -3.10 -14.29 -19.97
CA THR A 406 -4.35 -14.56 -20.68
C THR A 406 -4.24 -14.24 -22.16
N ASN A 407 -3.63 -13.10 -22.54
CA ASN A 407 -3.43 -12.76 -23.95
C ASN A 407 -2.48 -13.77 -24.64
N LEU A 408 -1.42 -14.23 -23.96
CA LEU A 408 -0.54 -15.28 -24.49
C LEU A 408 -1.31 -16.59 -24.72
N ILE A 409 -2.12 -17.01 -23.74
CA ILE A 409 -2.93 -18.23 -23.85
C ILE A 409 -3.95 -18.11 -24.99
N ASN A 410 -4.59 -16.96 -25.13
CA ASN A 410 -5.60 -16.70 -26.16
C ASN A 410 -5.01 -16.56 -27.58
N GLY A 411 -3.70 -16.29 -27.69
CA GLY A 411 -2.99 -16.14 -28.98
C GLY A 411 -2.74 -14.68 -29.40
N ASP A 412 -3.16 -13.71 -28.58
CA ASP A 412 -2.98 -12.27 -28.79
C ASP A 412 -1.56 -11.81 -28.40
N TYR A 413 -0.54 -12.35 -29.08
CA TYR A 413 0.86 -12.21 -28.70
C TYR A 413 1.35 -10.75 -28.67
N GLU A 414 0.86 -9.91 -29.57
CA GLU A 414 1.26 -8.49 -29.63
C GLU A 414 0.68 -7.69 -28.46
N VAL A 415 -0.50 -8.05 -27.96
CA VAL A 415 -1.07 -7.45 -26.75
C VAL A 415 -0.31 -7.94 -25.52
N ALA A 416 -0.06 -9.26 -25.42
CA ALA A 416 0.76 -9.83 -24.35
C ALA A 416 2.14 -9.17 -24.26
N ARG A 417 2.78 -8.92 -25.42
CA ARG A 417 4.07 -8.24 -25.52
C ARG A 417 4.06 -6.87 -24.87
N LYS A 418 2.99 -6.08 -25.00
CA LYS A 418 2.90 -4.73 -24.39
C LYS A 418 3.01 -4.80 -22.86
N TYR A 419 2.24 -5.69 -22.23
CA TYR A 419 2.29 -5.89 -20.78
C TYR A 419 3.65 -6.43 -20.31
N LEU A 420 4.22 -7.39 -21.06
CA LEU A 420 5.53 -7.97 -20.74
C LEU A 420 6.66 -6.94 -20.87
N MET A 421 6.61 -6.05 -21.87
CA MET A 421 7.60 -4.97 -22.03
C MET A 421 7.55 -3.96 -20.90
N ALA A 422 6.37 -3.69 -20.32
CA ALA A 422 6.25 -2.88 -19.10
C ALA A 422 6.87 -3.61 -17.89
N LEU A 423 6.50 -4.87 -17.67
CA LEU A 423 7.01 -5.67 -16.55
C LEU A 423 8.53 -5.92 -16.62
N LYS A 424 9.09 -5.99 -17.83
CA LYS A 424 10.53 -6.09 -18.05
C LYS A 424 11.32 -4.90 -17.46
N LYS A 425 10.69 -3.73 -17.32
CA LYS A 425 11.28 -2.52 -16.72
C LYS A 425 11.12 -2.44 -15.20
N THR A 426 10.67 -3.52 -14.56
CA THR A 426 10.53 -3.60 -13.09
C THR A 426 11.71 -4.35 -12.47
N LEU A 427 11.89 -4.24 -11.16
CA LEU A 427 12.93 -4.97 -10.46
C LEU A 427 12.61 -6.47 -10.35
N PHE A 428 11.41 -6.81 -9.84
CA PHE A 428 11.07 -8.18 -9.43
C PHE A 428 10.30 -9.01 -10.47
N TYR A 429 9.69 -8.39 -11.48
CA TYR A 429 8.93 -9.10 -12.51
C TYR A 429 9.70 -9.22 -13.84
N SER A 430 10.92 -8.68 -13.91
CA SER A 430 11.72 -8.64 -15.14
C SER A 430 12.16 -10.01 -15.63
N ASP A 431 12.61 -10.89 -14.74
CA ASP A 431 13.04 -12.25 -15.08
C ASP A 431 11.87 -13.06 -15.67
N TRP A 432 10.75 -13.10 -14.94
CA TRP A 432 9.53 -13.75 -15.42
C TRP A 432 9.06 -13.17 -16.77
N ALA A 433 9.14 -11.85 -16.95
CA ALA A 433 8.75 -11.22 -18.21
C ALA A 433 9.69 -11.61 -19.37
N ASN A 434 11.00 -11.64 -19.14
CA ASN A 434 11.99 -12.05 -20.14
C ASN A 434 11.79 -13.52 -20.55
N GLU A 435 11.59 -14.42 -19.59
CA GLU A 435 11.28 -15.83 -19.86
C GLU A 435 9.99 -15.97 -20.67
N THR A 436 8.92 -15.29 -20.26
CA THR A 436 7.61 -15.38 -20.92
C THR A 436 7.64 -14.80 -22.33
N ILE A 437 8.44 -13.76 -22.60
CA ILE A 437 8.62 -13.21 -23.95
C ILE A 437 9.14 -14.26 -24.95
N THR A 438 9.97 -15.20 -24.50
CA THR A 438 10.50 -16.28 -25.38
C THR A 438 9.43 -17.24 -25.88
N LEU A 439 8.29 -17.30 -25.19
CA LEU A 439 7.16 -18.15 -25.56
C LEU A 439 6.27 -17.51 -26.64
N LEU A 440 6.30 -16.17 -26.81
CA LEU A 440 5.42 -15.45 -27.72
C LEU A 440 5.60 -15.93 -29.17
N GLY A 441 4.53 -16.43 -29.79
CA GLY A 441 4.55 -16.97 -31.16
C GLY A 441 5.18 -18.36 -31.30
N ASN A 442 5.71 -18.96 -30.23
CA ASN A 442 6.31 -20.30 -30.26
C ASN A 442 5.29 -21.36 -29.81
N GLU A 443 4.42 -21.78 -30.72
CA GLU A 443 3.33 -22.73 -30.43
C GLU A 443 3.80 -24.03 -29.78
N LYS A 444 4.96 -24.55 -30.20
CA LYS A 444 5.52 -25.80 -29.64
C LYS A 444 5.97 -25.61 -28.19
N ALA A 445 6.57 -24.46 -27.86
CA ALA A 445 6.99 -24.17 -26.50
C ALA A 445 5.76 -23.92 -25.60
N ILE A 446 4.76 -23.18 -26.08
CA ILE A 446 3.53 -22.93 -25.32
C ILE A 446 2.79 -24.25 -25.06
N ALA A 447 2.64 -25.12 -26.06
CA ALA A 447 1.99 -26.41 -25.89
C ALA A 447 2.68 -27.33 -24.87
N LYS A 448 4.01 -27.20 -24.72
CA LYS A 448 4.80 -27.93 -23.70
C LYS A 448 4.75 -27.29 -22.32
N HIS A 449 4.32 -26.03 -22.21
CA HIS A 449 4.29 -25.33 -20.94
C HIS A 449 3.22 -25.96 -20.03
N PRO A 450 3.54 -26.34 -18.78
CA PRO A 450 2.66 -27.12 -17.92
C PRO A 450 1.35 -26.41 -17.58
N GLU A 451 1.36 -25.08 -17.51
CA GLU A 451 0.17 -24.28 -17.26
C GLU A 451 -0.51 -23.78 -18.54
N TYR A 452 0.20 -23.00 -19.37
CA TYR A 452 -0.38 -22.39 -20.57
C TYR A 452 -0.82 -23.41 -21.63
N GLY A 453 -0.06 -24.49 -21.82
CA GLY A 453 -0.44 -25.57 -22.73
C GLY A 453 -1.74 -26.24 -22.31
N THR A 454 -1.86 -26.58 -21.03
CA THR A 454 -3.07 -27.17 -20.46
C THR A 454 -4.27 -26.22 -20.56
N LEU A 455 -4.12 -24.95 -20.17
CA LEU A 455 -5.22 -23.99 -20.24
C LEU A 455 -5.70 -23.73 -21.67
N ARG A 456 -4.82 -23.79 -22.67
CA ARG A 456 -5.21 -23.74 -24.09
C ARG A 456 -6.11 -24.89 -24.50
N THR A 457 -5.92 -26.08 -23.94
CA THR A 457 -6.80 -27.22 -24.23
C THR A 457 -8.19 -27.04 -23.63
N PHE A 458 -8.34 -26.22 -22.58
CA PHE A 458 -9.61 -25.95 -21.92
C PHE A 458 -10.42 -24.84 -22.60
N ALA A 459 -9.80 -24.04 -23.47
CA ALA A 459 -10.44 -22.91 -24.12
C ALA A 459 -11.71 -23.32 -24.88
N ILE A 460 -12.80 -22.59 -24.63
CA ILE A 460 -14.09 -22.77 -25.32
C ILE A 460 -13.94 -22.20 -26.74
N LYS A 461 -14.11 -23.05 -27.77
CA LYS A 461 -13.92 -22.67 -29.18
C LYS A 461 -15.18 -22.10 -29.85
N LYS A 462 -16.33 -22.21 -29.20
CA LYS A 462 -17.62 -21.70 -29.70
C LYS A 462 -18.02 -20.47 -28.91
N ASP A 463 -18.65 -19.52 -29.58
CA ASP A 463 -19.21 -18.33 -28.91
C ASP A 463 -20.18 -18.77 -27.81
N PHE A 464 -19.97 -18.23 -26.62
CA PHE A 464 -20.81 -18.48 -25.44
C PHE A 464 -21.30 -17.13 -24.90
N TYR A 465 -22.59 -17.06 -24.55
CA TYR A 465 -23.17 -15.87 -23.93
C TYR A 465 -22.73 -15.77 -22.47
N PHE A 466 -21.77 -14.90 -22.20
CA PHE A 466 -21.36 -14.60 -20.83
C PHE A 466 -22.36 -13.66 -20.14
N SER A 467 -22.70 -13.98 -18.90
CA SER A 467 -23.34 -13.09 -17.94
C SER A 467 -22.37 -12.78 -16.81
N ASP A 468 -22.42 -11.57 -16.24
CA ASP A 468 -21.56 -11.17 -15.12
C ASP A 468 -21.75 -12.09 -13.89
N ASN A 469 -22.85 -12.84 -13.86
CA ASN A 469 -23.15 -13.90 -12.92
C ASN A 469 -22.76 -15.26 -13.51
N ALA A 470 -21.96 -16.04 -12.77
CA ALA A 470 -21.68 -17.42 -13.15
C ALA A 470 -22.95 -18.28 -13.08
N THR A 471 -23.25 -18.99 -14.15
CA THR A 471 -24.42 -19.88 -14.23
C THR A 471 -24.01 -21.36 -14.30
N PRO A 472 -24.82 -22.29 -13.78
CA PRO A 472 -24.57 -23.73 -13.95
C PRO A 472 -24.41 -24.13 -15.43
N ALA A 473 -25.19 -23.53 -16.33
CA ALA A 473 -25.09 -23.75 -17.77
C ALA A 473 -23.72 -23.36 -18.36
N MET A 474 -23.07 -22.31 -17.83
CA MET A 474 -21.71 -21.94 -18.24
C MET A 474 -20.71 -23.02 -17.85
N LEU A 475 -20.80 -23.53 -16.63
CA LEU A 475 -19.91 -24.58 -16.12
C LEU A 475 -20.14 -25.91 -16.84
N GLU A 476 -21.40 -26.23 -17.18
CA GLU A 476 -21.74 -27.38 -18.02
C GLU A 476 -21.13 -27.26 -19.42
N SER A 477 -21.27 -26.10 -20.07
CA SER A 477 -20.68 -25.86 -21.39
C SER A 477 -19.15 -25.99 -21.37
N LEU A 478 -18.50 -25.46 -20.33
CA LEU A 478 -17.06 -25.57 -20.13
C LEU A 478 -16.60 -27.03 -20.01
N TYR A 479 -17.29 -27.83 -19.19
CA TYR A 479 -16.98 -29.25 -19.01
C TYR A 479 -17.27 -30.07 -20.29
N LEU A 480 -18.37 -29.82 -20.98
CA LEU A 480 -18.71 -30.52 -22.22
C LEU A 480 -17.73 -30.21 -23.36
N ASN A 481 -17.15 -29.01 -23.37
CA ASN A 481 -16.12 -28.63 -24.35
C ASN A 481 -14.82 -29.42 -24.14
N ASN A 482 -14.44 -29.70 -22.89
CA ASN A 482 -13.30 -30.54 -22.57
C ASN A 482 -13.54 -31.36 -21.29
N LYS A 483 -13.85 -32.64 -21.46
CA LYS A 483 -14.16 -33.57 -20.37
C LYS A 483 -12.96 -33.92 -19.49
N ASP A 484 -11.73 -33.66 -19.97
CA ASP A 484 -10.51 -33.87 -19.17
C ASP A 484 -10.31 -32.75 -18.13
N ASN A 485 -11.09 -31.66 -18.21
CA ASN A 485 -11.07 -30.58 -17.23
C ASN A 485 -11.82 -30.98 -15.94
N LEU A 486 -11.16 -31.74 -15.08
CA LEU A 486 -11.69 -32.19 -13.79
C LEU A 486 -12.07 -31.02 -12.85
N LEU A 487 -11.45 -29.85 -13.03
CA LEU A 487 -11.80 -28.67 -12.25
C LEU A 487 -13.17 -28.14 -12.67
N ALA A 488 -13.43 -28.03 -13.98
CA ALA A 488 -14.74 -27.67 -14.51
C ALA A 488 -15.82 -28.67 -14.11
N TYR A 489 -15.52 -29.98 -14.13
CA TYR A 489 -16.43 -31.01 -13.64
C TYR A 489 -16.82 -30.78 -12.17
N GLN A 490 -15.84 -30.59 -11.28
CA GLN A 490 -16.10 -30.34 -9.86
C GLN A 490 -16.93 -29.06 -9.65
N TYR A 491 -16.61 -27.96 -10.35
CA TYR A 491 -17.38 -26.72 -10.23
C TYR A 491 -18.81 -26.87 -10.76
N MET A 492 -19.00 -27.58 -11.88
CA MET A 492 -20.32 -27.87 -12.44
C MET A 492 -21.16 -28.69 -11.46
N MET A 493 -20.63 -29.80 -10.95
CA MET A 493 -21.35 -30.65 -9.99
C MET A 493 -21.63 -29.91 -8.68
N ALA A 494 -20.67 -29.11 -8.20
CA ALA A 494 -20.87 -28.25 -7.04
C ALA A 494 -22.00 -27.24 -7.27
N SER A 495 -22.08 -26.66 -8.47
CA SER A 495 -23.14 -25.71 -8.82
C SER A 495 -24.53 -26.34 -8.73
N PHE A 496 -24.71 -27.56 -9.24
CA PHE A 496 -25.99 -28.27 -9.15
C PHE A 496 -26.39 -28.61 -7.71
N ILE A 497 -25.41 -29.01 -6.87
CA ILE A 497 -25.66 -29.25 -5.44
C ILE A 497 -26.13 -27.95 -4.75
N LEU A 498 -25.50 -26.82 -5.06
CA LEU A 498 -25.82 -25.53 -4.43
C LEU A 498 -27.14 -24.93 -4.93
N THR A 499 -27.53 -25.20 -6.18
CA THR A 499 -28.83 -24.76 -6.73
C THR A 499 -29.97 -25.75 -6.46
N GLY A 500 -29.66 -26.97 -6.01
CA GLY A 500 -30.63 -28.04 -5.79
C GLY A 500 -31.13 -28.71 -7.07
N ASP A 501 -30.39 -28.62 -8.18
CA ASP A 501 -30.74 -29.24 -9.46
C ASP A 501 -30.35 -30.74 -9.47
N GLN A 502 -31.25 -31.57 -8.96
CA GLN A 502 -31.04 -33.02 -8.83
C GLN A 502 -30.97 -33.73 -10.18
N ASP A 503 -31.79 -33.32 -11.15
CA ASP A 503 -31.86 -33.97 -12.46
C ASP A 503 -30.53 -33.85 -13.21
N SER A 504 -29.98 -32.63 -13.26
CA SER A 504 -28.67 -32.39 -13.87
C SER A 504 -27.56 -33.09 -13.10
N PHE A 505 -27.61 -33.11 -11.77
CA PHE A 505 -26.62 -33.80 -10.95
C PHE A 505 -26.57 -35.31 -11.25
N TYR A 506 -27.71 -36.01 -11.22
CA TYR A 506 -27.74 -37.47 -11.47
C TYR A 506 -27.31 -37.82 -12.91
N LYS A 507 -27.69 -36.99 -13.89
CA LYS A 507 -27.28 -37.16 -15.29
C LYS A 507 -25.75 -37.22 -15.46
N TYR A 508 -25.00 -36.39 -14.74
CA TYR A 508 -23.55 -36.32 -14.86
C TYR A 508 -22.79 -37.18 -13.85
N ALA A 509 -23.39 -37.49 -12.70
CA ALA A 509 -22.81 -38.40 -11.70
C ALA A 509 -22.66 -39.85 -12.20
N GLN A 510 -23.49 -40.29 -13.15
CA GLN A 510 -23.43 -41.66 -13.69
C GLN A 510 -22.30 -41.88 -14.71
N ASN A 511 -21.66 -40.80 -15.18
CA ASN A 511 -20.71 -40.82 -16.30
C ASN A 511 -19.24 -40.66 -15.87
N HIS A 512 -18.96 -40.67 -14.57
CA HIS A 512 -17.63 -40.53 -13.94
C HIS A 512 -17.52 -41.48 -12.75
#